data_AF-A0A495XKI4-F1
#
_entry.id   AF-A0A495XKI4-F1
#
_cell.length_a   1.000
_cell.length_b   1.000
_cell.length_c   1.000
_cell.angle_alpha   90.00
_cell.angle_beta   90.00
_cell.angle_gamma   90.00
#
_symmetry.space_group_name_H-M   'P 1'
#
loop_
_entity.id
_entity.type
_entity.pdbx_description
1 polymer ?
#
loop_
_entity_poly.entity_id
_entity_poly.type
_entity_poly.pdbx_seq_one_letter_code
_entity_poly.pdbx_strand_id
1 'polypeptide(L)'
;MPERVVVVGRETFETFAVALAAADVVVVDVDEVLVDAADEFADSYCLPALLANAAEASGSALADPLVAKHVVATAREHGATTVAHSGGERLGTCLHALAPDLRVIVLDHAPAASRTVWSGSAVPHGDDPQELVVTFDRGVPVALDGETVTAGQALREVNLRTGGHGAATLITAHRELEEITLERDLVRFKRRVERRWGELVHDGLWYSPLKDALDTFIEHTQGDVSGEIRLVLHGGRATTEGIRAAV
;
A
#
# COMPACT_ATOMS: atom_id res chain seq x y z
N MET A 1 -15.72 35.64 6.91
CA MET A 1 -15.05 34.60 7.71
C MET A 1 -13.69 34.39 7.10
N PRO A 2 -12.61 34.21 7.88
CA PRO A 2 -11.33 33.78 7.32
C PRO A 2 -11.48 32.39 6.68
N GLU A 3 -10.76 32.14 5.58
CA GLU A 3 -10.76 30.83 4.92
C GLU A 3 -9.94 29.84 5.74
N ARG A 4 -10.50 28.65 6.00
CA ARG A 4 -9.79 27.53 6.65
C ARG A 4 -9.09 26.69 5.58
N VAL A 5 -7.79 26.49 5.77
CA VAL A 5 -6.89 25.72 4.92
C VAL A 5 -6.32 24.55 5.70
N VAL A 6 -6.32 23.37 5.10
CA VAL A 6 -5.57 22.21 5.60
C VAL A 6 -4.20 22.19 4.93
N VAL A 7 -3.11 22.19 5.69
CA VAL A 7 -1.73 22.05 5.20
C VAL A 7 -1.21 20.67 5.57
N VAL A 8 -0.66 19.93 4.60
CA VAL A 8 -0.22 18.54 4.80
C VAL A 8 1.29 18.43 4.80
N GLY A 9 1.87 18.10 5.95
CA GLY A 9 3.28 17.73 6.10
C GLY A 9 3.45 16.20 6.10
N ARG A 10 4.49 15.69 5.42
CA ARG A 10 4.88 14.28 5.51
C ARG A 10 6.10 14.10 6.40
N GLU A 11 5.92 13.51 7.57
CA GLU A 11 7.02 13.11 8.45
C GLU A 11 7.37 11.62 8.25
N THR A 12 6.43 10.69 8.43
CA THR A 12 6.59 9.25 8.09
C THR A 12 5.25 8.62 7.64
N PHE A 13 5.24 7.46 6.95
CA PHE A 13 3.96 6.80 6.57
C PHE A 13 3.25 6.04 7.69
N GLU A 14 3.85 5.96 8.87
CA GLU A 14 3.21 5.46 10.10
C GLU A 14 2.52 6.60 10.87
N THR A 15 2.82 7.87 10.56
CA THR A 15 2.18 9.05 11.20
C THR A 15 2.27 10.29 10.32
N PHE A 16 1.12 10.84 9.91
CA PHE A 16 1.05 12.11 9.18
C PHE A 16 0.63 13.28 10.04
N ALA A 17 1.33 14.41 9.89
CA ALA A 17 0.98 15.69 10.49
C ALA A 17 0.11 16.50 9.53
N VAL A 18 -1.15 16.70 9.90
CA VAL A 18 -2.08 17.60 9.22
C VAL A 18 -2.20 18.88 10.05
N ALA A 19 -1.73 19.99 9.50
CA ALA A 19 -1.68 21.30 10.13
C ALA A 19 -2.83 22.20 9.63
N LEU A 20 -3.68 22.72 10.51
CA LEU A 20 -4.73 23.66 10.12
C LEU A 20 -4.24 25.10 10.16
N ALA A 21 -4.49 25.88 9.11
CA ALA A 21 -4.14 27.29 9.04
C ALA A 21 -5.27 28.14 8.45
N ALA A 22 -5.38 29.41 8.87
CA ALA A 22 -6.31 30.37 8.27
C ALA A 22 -5.57 31.28 7.27
N ALA A 23 -6.05 31.38 6.02
CA ALA A 23 -5.36 32.13 4.98
C ALA A 23 -5.67 33.64 5.03
N ASP A 24 -4.62 34.48 5.05
CA ASP A 24 -4.27 35.29 3.87
C ASP A 24 -2.78 35.28 3.37
N VAL A 25 -1.72 34.78 4.02
CA VAL A 25 -1.50 33.95 5.21
C VAL A 25 -0.37 34.56 6.08
N VAL A 26 -0.62 34.73 7.38
CA VAL A 26 0.37 34.51 8.45
C VAL A 26 -0.14 33.27 9.17
N VAL A 27 0.73 32.34 9.58
CA VAL A 27 0.29 31.21 10.42
C VAL A 27 -0.03 31.75 11.81
N VAL A 28 -1.31 32.03 12.06
CA VAL A 28 -1.80 32.63 13.31
C VAL A 28 -2.01 31.57 14.40
N ASP A 29 -2.38 30.36 13.99
CA ASP A 29 -2.65 29.20 14.85
C ASP A 29 -2.41 27.91 14.03
N VAL A 30 -2.07 26.80 14.71
CA VAL A 30 -1.93 25.47 14.09
C VAL A 30 -2.45 24.39 15.04
N ASP A 31 -3.57 23.78 14.67
CA ASP A 31 -3.92 22.45 15.18
C ASP A 31 -3.13 21.41 14.36
N GLU A 32 -2.40 20.53 15.04
CA GLU A 32 -1.72 19.38 14.44
C GLU A 32 -2.52 18.10 14.72
N VAL A 33 -2.98 17.44 13.65
CA VAL A 33 -3.65 16.14 13.72
C VAL A 33 -2.65 15.07 13.28
N LEU A 34 -2.35 14.14 14.19
CA LEU A 34 -1.55 12.95 13.92
C LEU A 34 -2.47 11.75 13.66
N VAL A 35 -2.33 11.11 12.51
CA VAL A 35 -3.09 9.91 12.14
C VAL A 35 -2.17 8.70 12.10
N ASP A 36 -2.37 7.76 13.03
CA ASP A 36 -1.88 6.39 12.90
C ASP A 36 -2.81 5.62 11.97
N ALA A 37 -2.26 5.19 10.84
CA ALA A 37 -2.96 4.42 9.82
C ALA A 37 -2.13 3.20 9.37
N ALA A 38 -1.22 2.69 10.22
CA ALA A 38 -0.30 1.62 9.82
C ALA A 38 -1.02 0.32 9.41
N ASP A 39 -2.05 -0.07 10.16
CA ASP A 39 -2.87 -1.25 9.83
C ASP A 39 -3.87 -0.97 8.69
N GLU A 40 -4.44 0.24 8.59
CA GLU A 40 -5.26 0.61 7.42
C GLU A 40 -4.42 0.58 6.14
N PHE A 41 -3.19 1.07 6.18
CA PHE A 41 -2.26 1.01 5.05
C PHE A 41 -1.98 -0.42 4.61
N ALA A 42 -1.72 -1.31 5.57
CA ALA A 42 -1.51 -2.72 5.29
C ALA A 42 -2.74 -3.39 4.66
N ASP A 43 -3.91 -3.25 5.28
CA ASP A 43 -5.10 -4.02 4.91
C ASP A 43 -5.84 -3.43 3.69
N SER A 44 -5.84 -2.10 3.54
CA SER A 44 -6.59 -1.42 2.47
C SER A 44 -5.76 -1.01 1.26
N TYR A 45 -4.41 -1.07 1.34
CA TYR A 45 -3.53 -0.62 0.24
C TYR A 45 -2.43 -1.63 -0.11
N CYS A 46 -1.71 -2.17 0.88
CA CYS A 46 -0.71 -3.22 0.63
C CYS A 46 -1.34 -4.56 0.24
N LEU A 47 -2.42 -4.99 0.91
CA LEU A 47 -3.06 -6.26 0.60
C LEU A 47 -3.64 -6.29 -0.84
N PRO A 48 -4.41 -5.30 -1.32
CA PRO A 48 -4.80 -5.24 -2.73
C PRO A 48 -3.61 -5.27 -3.70
N ALA A 49 -2.50 -4.60 -3.37
CA ALA A 49 -1.28 -4.63 -4.17
C ALA A 49 -0.60 -6.02 -4.19
N LEU A 50 -0.71 -6.79 -3.11
CA LEU A 50 -0.22 -8.18 -3.03
C LEU A 50 -1.08 -9.09 -3.92
N LEU A 51 -2.41 -9.02 -3.81
CA LEU A 51 -3.34 -9.80 -4.65
C LEU A 51 -3.20 -9.43 -6.14
N ALA A 52 -2.91 -8.17 -6.43
CA ALA A 52 -2.57 -7.65 -7.75
C ALA A 52 -1.13 -7.96 -8.20
N ASN A 53 -0.34 -8.68 -7.41
CA ASN A 53 1.07 -9.01 -7.68
C ASN A 53 1.93 -7.79 -8.08
N ALA A 54 1.62 -6.61 -7.54
CA ALA A 54 2.08 -5.31 -8.02
C ALA A 54 3.47 -4.91 -7.47
N ALA A 55 4.48 -5.77 -7.67
CA ALA A 55 5.82 -5.62 -7.11
C ALA A 55 6.54 -4.31 -7.51
N GLU A 56 6.18 -3.73 -8.65
CA GLU A 56 6.74 -2.45 -9.16
C GLU A 56 6.05 -1.21 -8.53
N ALA A 57 4.96 -1.37 -7.78
CA ALA A 57 4.30 -0.26 -7.12
C ALA A 57 5.18 0.28 -5.98
N SER A 58 5.47 1.59 -5.98
CA SER A 58 6.20 2.20 -4.85
C SER A 58 5.30 2.32 -3.64
N GLY A 59 5.85 2.17 -2.43
CA GLY A 59 5.09 2.38 -1.20
C GLY A 59 4.46 3.78 -1.11
N SER A 60 5.12 4.78 -1.68
CA SER A 60 4.56 6.14 -1.80
C SER A 60 3.33 6.21 -2.70
N ALA A 61 3.29 5.49 -3.83
CA ALA A 61 2.13 5.49 -4.73
C ALA A 61 0.92 4.78 -4.11
N LEU A 62 1.15 3.73 -3.31
CA LEU A 62 0.10 3.07 -2.52
C LEU A 62 -0.41 3.94 -1.37
N ALA A 63 0.41 4.84 -0.83
CA ALA A 63 0.07 5.63 0.34
C ALA A 63 -0.40 7.08 0.03
N ASP A 64 -0.17 7.58 -1.18
CA ASP A 64 -0.79 8.80 -1.71
C ASP A 64 -2.34 8.81 -1.57
N PRO A 65 -3.09 7.75 -1.94
CA PRO A 65 -4.53 7.70 -1.71
C PRO A 65 -4.93 7.66 -0.23
N LEU A 66 -4.22 6.89 0.62
CA LEU A 66 -4.47 6.88 2.07
C LEU A 66 -4.36 8.28 2.68
N VAL A 67 -3.30 9.01 2.32
CA VAL A 67 -3.13 10.41 2.77
C VAL A 67 -4.24 11.29 2.23
N ALA A 68 -4.63 11.16 0.96
CA ALA A 68 -5.75 11.93 0.40
C ALA A 68 -7.06 11.68 1.15
N LYS A 69 -7.37 10.43 1.50
CA LYS A 69 -8.56 10.04 2.28
C LYS A 69 -8.62 10.76 3.62
N HIS A 70 -7.56 10.67 4.41
CA HIS A 70 -7.50 11.30 5.73
C HIS A 70 -7.50 12.83 5.65
N VAL A 71 -6.75 13.41 4.71
CA VAL A 71 -6.73 14.87 4.49
C VAL A 71 -8.10 15.41 4.09
N VAL A 72 -8.86 14.69 3.24
CA VAL A 72 -10.24 15.06 2.91
C VAL A 72 -11.16 14.91 4.12
N ALA A 73 -11.03 13.85 4.92
CA ALA A 73 -11.82 13.68 6.14
C ALA A 73 -11.60 14.85 7.11
N THR A 74 -10.34 15.17 7.45
CA THR A 74 -10.00 16.31 8.32
C THR A 74 -10.47 17.64 7.73
N ALA A 75 -10.35 17.85 6.41
CA ALA A 75 -10.87 19.05 5.75
C ALA A 75 -12.39 19.20 5.94
N ARG A 76 -13.16 18.12 5.84
CA ARG A 76 -14.61 18.13 6.08
C ARG A 76 -14.95 18.39 7.55
N GLU A 77 -14.29 17.68 8.47
CA GLU A 77 -14.51 17.80 9.92
C GLU A 77 -14.28 19.23 10.42
N HIS A 78 -13.23 19.89 9.93
CA HIS A 78 -12.89 21.26 10.31
C HIS A 78 -13.54 22.34 9.42
N GLY A 79 -14.38 21.95 8.44
CA GLY A 79 -15.08 22.88 7.55
C GLY A 79 -14.16 23.71 6.65
N ALA A 80 -13.03 23.14 6.25
CA ALA A 80 -12.09 23.75 5.31
C ALA A 80 -12.61 23.69 3.87
N THR A 81 -12.31 24.71 3.07
CA THR A 81 -12.62 24.80 1.64
C THR A 81 -11.39 24.62 0.75
N THR A 82 -10.20 24.69 1.35
CA THR A 82 -8.91 24.59 0.65
C THR A 82 -7.98 23.59 1.35
N VAL A 83 -7.24 22.82 0.55
CA VAL A 83 -6.17 21.90 0.96
C VAL A 83 -4.87 22.32 0.28
N ALA A 84 -3.77 22.32 1.02
CA ALA A 84 -2.42 22.61 0.54
C ALA A 84 -1.48 21.43 0.85
N HIS A 85 -0.76 20.92 -0.15
CA HIS A 85 0.11 19.74 0.00
C HIS A 85 1.41 19.87 -0.79
N SER A 86 2.43 19.10 -0.40
CA SER A 86 3.66 18.93 -1.18
C SER A 86 3.91 17.51 -1.67
N GLY A 87 2.97 16.57 -1.47
CA GLY A 87 3.08 15.15 -1.84
C GLY A 87 3.07 14.80 -3.35
N GLY A 88 3.42 15.73 -4.24
CA GLY A 88 3.50 15.51 -5.68
C GLY A 88 2.15 15.33 -6.39
N GLU A 89 2.22 15.04 -7.69
CA GLU A 89 1.05 14.98 -8.58
C GLU A 89 0.02 13.92 -8.15
N ARG A 90 0.44 12.69 -7.85
CA ARG A 90 -0.46 11.58 -7.48
C ARG A 90 -1.35 11.91 -6.29
N LEU A 91 -0.82 12.58 -5.26
CA LEU A 91 -1.61 13.02 -4.12
C LEU A 91 -2.66 14.05 -4.56
N GLY A 92 -2.31 14.99 -5.43
CA GLY A 92 -3.25 15.94 -6.05
C GLY A 92 -4.37 15.25 -6.82
N THR A 93 -4.03 14.26 -7.66
CA THR A 93 -5.02 13.42 -8.38
C THR A 93 -5.98 12.71 -7.43
N CYS A 94 -5.46 12.13 -6.34
CA CYS A 94 -6.28 11.48 -5.32
C CYS A 94 -7.20 12.46 -4.58
N LEU A 95 -6.70 13.65 -4.21
CA LEU A 95 -7.50 14.71 -3.58
C LEU A 95 -8.63 15.20 -4.50
N HIS A 96 -8.34 15.43 -5.78
CA HIS A 96 -9.34 15.83 -6.77
C HIS A 96 -10.40 14.76 -7.03
N ALA A 97 -10.04 13.47 -7.00
CA ALA A 97 -10.99 12.38 -7.15
C ALA A 97 -11.96 12.26 -5.96
N LEU A 98 -11.47 12.47 -4.73
CA LEU A 98 -12.26 12.35 -3.50
C LEU A 98 -13.09 13.60 -3.17
N ALA A 99 -12.57 14.79 -3.48
CA ALA A 99 -13.18 16.06 -3.08
C ALA A 99 -13.01 17.14 -4.18
N PRO A 100 -13.70 17.00 -5.34
CA PRO A 100 -13.58 17.94 -6.46
C PRO A 100 -14.09 19.36 -6.16
N ASP A 101 -14.80 19.55 -5.04
CA ASP A 101 -15.26 20.83 -4.51
C ASP A 101 -14.25 21.53 -3.57
N LEU A 102 -13.21 20.83 -3.11
CA LEU A 102 -12.11 21.45 -2.37
C LEU A 102 -11.09 22.05 -3.32
N ARG A 103 -10.67 23.29 -3.05
CA ARG A 103 -9.58 23.93 -3.77
C ARG A 103 -8.26 23.30 -3.32
N VAL A 104 -7.52 22.68 -4.24
CA VAL A 104 -6.19 22.10 -3.94
C VAL A 104 -5.08 23.07 -4.37
N ILE A 105 -4.10 23.26 -3.50
CA ILE A 105 -2.91 24.09 -3.71
C ILE A 105 -1.68 23.17 -3.58
N VAL A 106 -0.79 23.21 -4.58
CA VAL A 106 0.52 22.56 -4.48
C VAL A 106 1.49 23.54 -3.84
N LEU A 107 2.18 23.11 -2.79
CA LEU A 107 3.26 23.84 -2.14
C LEU A 107 4.60 23.37 -2.70
N ASP A 108 5.45 24.32 -3.08
CA ASP A 108 6.86 24.03 -3.31
C ASP A 108 7.49 23.53 -2.00
N HIS A 109 8.34 22.49 -2.09
CA HIS A 109 9.02 21.74 -1.01
C HIS A 109 8.27 20.50 -0.50
N ALA A 110 8.57 19.35 -1.12
CA ALA A 110 8.30 18.04 -0.54
C ALA A 110 9.38 17.69 0.51
N PRO A 111 9.01 17.22 1.72
CA PRO A 111 9.96 16.60 2.64
C PRO A 111 10.50 15.26 2.07
N ALA A 112 11.58 14.76 2.66
CA ALA A 112 12.35 13.64 2.11
C ALA A 112 11.54 12.33 1.97
N ALA A 113 11.99 11.47 1.06
CA ALA A 113 11.35 10.18 0.74
C ALA A 113 11.11 9.33 2.01
N SER A 114 9.85 9.13 2.34
CA SER A 114 9.42 8.52 3.59
C SER A 114 9.33 6.99 3.48
N ARG A 115 9.60 6.29 4.60
CA ARG A 115 9.63 4.82 4.69
C ARG A 115 8.21 4.24 4.71
N THR A 116 8.02 3.03 4.16
CA THR A 116 6.75 2.29 4.24
C THR A 116 7.00 0.80 4.51
N VAL A 117 5.98 0.10 5.00
CA VAL A 117 5.99 -1.37 5.12
C VAL A 117 5.91 -2.09 3.76
N TRP A 118 5.49 -1.42 2.68
CA TRP A 118 5.52 -2.00 1.34
C TRP A 118 6.93 -2.07 0.74
N SER A 119 7.68 -0.98 0.92
CA SER A 119 9.05 -0.82 0.44
C SER A 119 9.95 -0.45 1.61
N GLY A 120 10.49 -1.47 2.29
CA GLY A 120 11.38 -1.26 3.42
C GLY A 120 12.64 -0.50 3.00
N SER A 121 13.11 0.41 3.87
CA SER A 121 14.53 0.76 3.84
C SER A 121 15.35 -0.44 4.28
N ALA A 122 16.61 -0.54 3.84
CA ALA A 122 17.55 -1.59 4.23
C ALA A 122 17.50 -1.85 5.75
N VAL A 123 16.82 -2.93 6.14
CA VAL A 123 16.76 -3.43 7.51
C VAL A 123 17.98 -4.34 7.71
N PRO A 124 18.77 -4.19 8.79
CA PRO A 124 19.83 -5.14 9.09
C PRO A 124 19.25 -6.56 9.24
N HIS A 125 19.65 -7.47 8.36
CA HIS A 125 19.25 -8.88 8.38
C HIS A 125 20.50 -9.77 8.39
N GLY A 126 20.34 -11.05 8.75
CA GLY A 126 21.40 -12.04 8.59
C GLY A 126 21.56 -12.46 7.12
N ASP A 127 22.78 -12.85 6.72
CA ASP A 127 23.02 -13.49 5.42
C ASP A 127 22.84 -15.01 5.46
N ASP A 128 22.74 -15.62 6.66
CA ASP A 128 22.50 -17.06 6.81
C ASP A 128 21.16 -17.48 6.16
N PRO A 129 21.09 -18.60 5.42
CA PRO A 129 19.84 -19.09 4.84
C PRO A 129 18.77 -19.36 5.91
N GLN A 130 17.57 -18.81 5.73
CA GLN A 130 16.42 -19.05 6.60
C GLN A 130 15.28 -19.72 5.83
N GLU A 131 14.71 -20.80 6.36
CA GLU A 131 13.42 -21.29 5.86
C GLU A 131 12.30 -20.35 6.31
N LEU A 132 11.30 -20.15 5.45
CA LEU A 132 10.04 -19.49 5.77
C LEU A 132 8.89 -20.28 5.14
N VAL A 133 7.87 -20.63 5.93
CA VAL A 133 6.61 -21.16 5.41
C VAL A 133 5.54 -20.07 5.49
N VAL A 134 4.91 -19.76 4.35
CA VAL A 134 3.79 -18.81 4.27
C VAL A 134 2.51 -19.58 3.96
N THR A 135 1.50 -19.48 4.81
CA THR A 135 0.16 -20.02 4.57
C THR A 135 -0.74 -18.92 4.03
N PHE A 136 -1.42 -19.20 2.93
CA PHE A 136 -2.42 -18.34 2.31
C PHE A 136 -3.82 -18.92 2.47
N ASP A 137 -4.80 -18.05 2.73
CA ASP A 137 -6.21 -18.32 2.49
C ASP A 137 -6.78 -17.26 1.54
N ARG A 138 -7.29 -17.72 0.39
CA ARG A 138 -7.87 -16.87 -0.67
C ARG A 138 -6.97 -15.69 -1.04
N GLY A 139 -5.70 -15.97 -1.32
CA GLY A 139 -4.65 -15.00 -1.66
C GLY A 139 -4.09 -14.20 -0.47
N VAL A 140 -4.77 -14.20 0.67
CA VAL A 140 -4.33 -13.45 1.87
C VAL A 140 -3.33 -14.28 2.67
N PRO A 141 -2.13 -13.77 3.01
CA PRO A 141 -1.24 -14.47 3.94
C PRO A 141 -1.83 -14.45 5.36
N VAL A 142 -2.07 -15.63 5.93
CA VAL A 142 -2.77 -15.84 7.21
C VAL A 142 -1.94 -16.54 8.28
N ALA A 143 -0.81 -17.17 7.92
CA ALA A 143 0.15 -17.69 8.89
C ALA A 143 1.59 -17.65 8.36
N LEU A 144 2.56 -17.50 9.26
CA LEU A 144 3.99 -17.67 9.00
C LEU A 144 4.54 -18.75 9.93
N ASP A 145 5.22 -19.75 9.37
CA ASP A 145 5.78 -20.91 10.10
C ASP A 145 4.76 -21.67 10.98
N GLY A 146 3.47 -21.57 10.63
CA GLY A 146 2.35 -22.16 11.37
C GLY A 146 1.71 -21.22 12.41
N GLU A 147 2.30 -20.07 12.71
CA GLU A 147 1.74 -19.05 13.61
C GLU A 147 0.81 -18.10 12.85
N THR A 148 -0.42 -17.94 13.33
CA THR A 148 -1.45 -17.10 12.69
C THR A 148 -1.07 -15.61 12.75
N VAL A 149 -1.21 -14.91 11.62
CA VAL A 149 -0.92 -13.47 11.47
C VAL A 149 -1.98 -12.76 10.63
N THR A 150 -2.14 -11.45 10.83
CA THR A 150 -2.81 -10.57 9.87
C THR A 150 -1.92 -10.30 8.66
N ALA A 151 -2.48 -9.83 7.54
CA ALA A 151 -1.71 -9.47 6.35
C ALA A 151 -0.65 -8.40 6.65
N GLY A 152 -0.98 -7.39 7.47
CA GLY A 152 -0.02 -6.39 7.95
C GLY A 152 1.08 -6.96 8.86
N GLN A 153 0.77 -7.90 9.74
CA GLN A 153 1.78 -8.62 10.53
C GLN A 153 2.69 -9.47 9.63
N ALA A 154 2.13 -10.19 8.65
CA ALA A 154 2.89 -10.98 7.69
C ALA A 154 3.89 -10.11 6.92
N LEU A 155 3.42 -8.98 6.38
CA LEU A 155 4.27 -8.04 5.65
C LEU A 155 5.37 -7.43 6.54
N ARG A 156 5.06 -7.04 7.79
CA ARG A 156 6.06 -6.54 8.74
C ARG A 156 7.13 -7.59 9.06
N GLU A 157 6.72 -8.80 9.41
CA GLU A 157 7.63 -9.89 9.81
C GLU A 157 8.53 -10.33 8.66
N VAL A 158 7.98 -10.55 7.45
CA VAL A 158 8.79 -10.95 6.30
C VAL A 158 9.76 -9.82 5.91
N ASN A 159 9.38 -8.55 6.01
CA ASN A 159 10.32 -7.43 5.79
C ASN A 159 11.52 -7.45 6.75
N LEU A 160 11.31 -7.78 8.03
CA LEU A 160 12.39 -7.88 9.02
C LEU A 160 13.37 -8.99 8.64
N ARG A 161 12.86 -10.15 8.21
CA ARG A 161 13.68 -11.31 7.79
C ARG A 161 14.41 -11.07 6.46
N THR A 162 13.82 -10.31 5.53
CA THR A 162 14.35 -10.13 4.17
C THR A 162 14.99 -8.75 3.91
N GLY A 163 15.28 -7.97 4.94
CA GLY A 163 15.97 -6.68 4.80
C GLY A 163 15.15 -5.52 4.22
N GLY A 164 13.83 -5.63 4.18
CA GLY A 164 12.93 -4.68 3.51
C GLY A 164 12.36 -5.16 2.16
N HIS A 165 12.61 -6.42 1.79
CA HIS A 165 12.06 -7.08 0.58
C HIS A 165 10.78 -7.92 0.85
N GLY A 166 10.01 -7.58 1.88
CA GLY A 166 8.87 -8.39 2.34
C GLY A 166 7.73 -8.49 1.32
N ALA A 167 7.36 -7.36 0.70
CA ALA A 167 6.34 -7.35 -0.35
C ALA A 167 6.74 -8.21 -1.56
N ALA A 168 7.99 -8.07 -2.04
CA ALA A 168 8.51 -8.86 -3.15
C ALA A 168 8.56 -10.37 -2.84
N THR A 169 8.87 -10.73 -1.59
CA THR A 169 8.89 -12.11 -1.09
C THR A 169 7.48 -12.70 -1.06
N LEU A 170 6.51 -11.99 -0.48
CA LEU A 170 5.11 -12.43 -0.44
C LEU A 170 4.48 -12.52 -1.84
N ILE A 171 4.76 -11.56 -2.73
CA ILE A 171 4.31 -11.62 -4.14
C ILE A 171 4.93 -12.81 -4.88
N THR A 172 6.20 -13.16 -4.59
CA THR A 172 6.84 -14.34 -5.18
C THR A 172 6.09 -15.61 -4.75
N ALA A 173 5.84 -15.78 -3.45
CA ALA A 173 5.08 -16.93 -2.95
C ALA A 173 3.64 -16.98 -3.49
N HIS A 174 2.95 -15.84 -3.53
CA HIS A 174 1.59 -15.71 -4.04
C HIS A 174 1.49 -16.12 -5.52
N ARG A 175 2.43 -15.65 -6.38
CA ARG A 175 2.49 -16.05 -7.80
C ARG A 175 2.70 -17.55 -8.01
N GLU A 176 3.56 -18.17 -7.21
CA GLU A 176 3.84 -19.61 -7.27
C GLU A 176 2.62 -20.44 -6.84
N LEU A 177 1.85 -19.95 -5.85
CA LEU A 177 0.57 -20.55 -5.49
C LEU A 177 -0.47 -20.42 -6.64
N GLU A 178 -0.57 -19.23 -7.24
CA GLU A 178 -1.48 -18.99 -8.38
C GLU A 178 -1.15 -19.84 -9.62
N GLU A 179 0.13 -20.14 -9.90
CA GLU A 179 0.52 -21.03 -11.00
C GLU A 179 -0.01 -22.47 -10.84
N ILE A 180 -0.31 -22.91 -9.62
CA ILE A 180 -0.82 -24.27 -9.36
C ILE A 180 -2.32 -24.34 -8.99
N THR A 181 -2.92 -23.24 -8.51
CA THR A 181 -4.35 -23.19 -8.14
C THR A 181 -5.23 -22.69 -9.27
N LEU A 182 -4.75 -21.76 -10.11
CA LEU A 182 -5.55 -21.11 -11.14
C LEU A 182 -5.41 -21.79 -12.51
N GLU A 183 -6.49 -21.71 -13.30
CA GLU A 183 -6.47 -22.17 -14.69
C GLU A 183 -5.46 -21.35 -15.52
N ARG A 184 -4.75 -22.02 -16.42
CA ARG A 184 -3.61 -21.46 -17.17
C ARG A 184 -3.96 -20.20 -17.97
N ASP A 185 -5.08 -20.19 -18.68
CA ASP A 185 -5.50 -19.04 -19.48
C ASP A 185 -6.07 -17.91 -18.60
N LEU A 186 -6.65 -18.24 -17.43
CA LEU A 186 -6.93 -17.27 -16.36
C LEU A 186 -5.66 -16.59 -15.83
N VAL A 187 -4.60 -17.33 -15.47
CA VAL A 187 -3.30 -16.75 -15.04
C VAL A 187 -2.73 -15.83 -16.12
N ARG A 188 -2.76 -16.26 -17.39
CA ARG A 188 -2.30 -15.46 -18.55
C ARG A 188 -3.14 -14.21 -18.80
N PHE A 189 -4.41 -14.18 -18.38
CA PHE A 189 -5.23 -12.98 -18.43
C PHE A 189 -4.97 -12.10 -17.20
N LYS A 190 -4.91 -12.68 -15.99
CA LYS A 190 -4.64 -11.99 -14.74
C LYS A 190 -3.34 -11.18 -14.81
N ARG A 191 -2.24 -11.72 -15.34
CA ARG A 191 -0.97 -10.97 -15.55
C ARG A 191 -1.11 -9.69 -16.38
N ARG A 192 -2.09 -9.60 -17.28
CA ARG A 192 -2.39 -8.37 -18.04
C ARG A 192 -3.22 -7.37 -17.22
N VAL A 193 -4.11 -7.88 -16.37
CA VAL A 193 -4.88 -7.09 -15.40
C VAL A 193 -3.98 -6.51 -14.32
N GLU A 194 -3.13 -7.33 -13.69
CA GLU A 194 -2.14 -6.94 -12.68
C GLU A 194 -1.24 -5.80 -13.14
N ARG A 195 -0.68 -5.92 -14.35
CA ARG A 195 0.14 -4.85 -14.93
C ARG A 195 -0.67 -3.56 -15.08
N ARG A 196 -1.91 -3.63 -15.59
CA ARG A 196 -2.75 -2.43 -15.74
C ARG A 196 -3.18 -1.85 -14.39
N TRP A 197 -3.36 -2.68 -13.37
CA TRP A 197 -3.62 -2.27 -12.00
C TRP A 197 -2.43 -1.48 -11.44
N GLY A 198 -1.21 -2.01 -11.59
CA GLY A 198 0.03 -1.33 -11.18
C GLY A 198 0.27 0.00 -11.92
N GLU A 199 -0.04 0.07 -13.22
CA GLU A 199 -0.04 1.31 -14.00
C GLU A 199 -1.00 2.36 -13.40
N LEU A 200 -2.24 1.98 -13.06
CA LEU A 200 -3.22 2.90 -12.44
C LEU A 200 -2.75 3.42 -11.08
N VAL A 201 -2.13 2.58 -10.25
CA VAL A 201 -1.54 3.02 -8.97
C VAL A 201 -0.38 4.00 -9.21
N HIS A 202 0.49 3.72 -10.19
CA HIS A 202 1.59 4.60 -10.56
C HIS A 202 1.11 5.97 -11.09
N ASP A 203 0.00 5.99 -11.82
CA ASP A 203 -0.63 7.21 -12.35
C ASP A 203 -1.45 7.99 -11.30
N GLY A 204 -1.54 7.49 -10.05
CA GLY A 204 -2.36 8.10 -8.99
C GLY A 204 -3.88 7.89 -9.16
N LEU A 205 -4.28 6.96 -10.03
CA LEU A 205 -5.66 6.66 -10.40
C LEU A 205 -6.32 5.60 -9.48
N TRP A 206 -5.95 5.61 -8.19
CA TRP A 206 -6.44 4.66 -7.18
C TRP A 206 -7.97 4.64 -7.03
N TYR A 207 -8.59 5.82 -7.16
CA TYR A 207 -10.04 6.03 -7.07
C TYR A 207 -10.73 6.07 -8.45
N SER A 208 -10.13 5.46 -9.48
CA SER A 208 -10.73 5.42 -10.81
C SER A 208 -11.68 4.23 -10.97
N PRO A 209 -12.81 4.36 -11.70
CA PRO A 209 -13.75 3.25 -11.91
C PRO A 209 -13.14 2.03 -12.63
N LEU A 210 -12.04 2.22 -13.38
CA LEU A 210 -11.30 1.10 -13.95
C LEU A 210 -10.57 0.32 -12.87
N LYS A 211 -9.96 1.00 -11.90
CA LYS A 211 -9.26 0.37 -10.77
C LYS A 211 -10.25 -0.52 -9.99
N ASP A 212 -11.41 0.00 -9.62
CA ASP A 212 -12.44 -0.76 -8.88
C ASP A 212 -12.93 -2.02 -9.65
N ALA A 213 -13.02 -1.93 -10.98
CA ALA A 213 -13.36 -3.07 -11.84
C ALA A 213 -12.22 -4.11 -11.91
N LEU A 214 -10.95 -3.67 -11.84
CA LEU A 214 -9.80 -4.59 -11.75
C LEU A 214 -9.68 -5.20 -10.35
N ASP A 215 -9.96 -4.47 -9.27
CA ASP A 215 -10.05 -5.00 -7.90
C ASP A 215 -11.07 -6.15 -7.86
N THR A 216 -12.30 -5.92 -8.33
CA THR A 216 -13.36 -6.93 -8.40
C THR A 216 -12.93 -8.18 -9.17
N PHE A 217 -12.21 -8.01 -10.29
CA PHE A 217 -11.68 -9.13 -11.06
C PHE A 217 -10.62 -9.90 -10.25
N ILE A 218 -9.66 -9.19 -9.65
CA ILE A 218 -8.57 -9.78 -8.88
C ILE A 218 -9.11 -10.54 -7.67
N GLU A 219 -9.98 -9.92 -6.86
CA GLU A 219 -10.67 -10.56 -5.73
C GLU A 219 -11.38 -11.85 -6.13
N HIS A 220 -12.08 -11.86 -7.26
CA HIS A 220 -12.74 -13.06 -7.76
C HIS A 220 -11.74 -14.18 -8.10
N THR A 221 -10.58 -13.86 -8.68
CA THR A 221 -9.54 -14.87 -8.94
C THR A 221 -8.92 -15.47 -7.69
N GLN A 222 -9.05 -14.84 -6.52
CA GLN A 222 -8.44 -15.35 -5.29
C GLN A 222 -9.21 -16.48 -4.62
N GLY A 223 -10.42 -16.83 -5.09
CA GLY A 223 -11.31 -17.78 -4.41
C GLY A 223 -10.68 -19.13 -4.04
N ASP A 224 -9.83 -19.68 -4.91
CA ASP A 224 -9.17 -20.99 -4.75
C ASP A 224 -7.66 -20.88 -4.41
N VAL A 225 -7.15 -19.67 -4.14
CA VAL A 225 -5.72 -19.41 -3.89
C VAL A 225 -5.39 -19.65 -2.40
N SER A 226 -5.54 -20.89 -1.95
CA SER A 226 -5.26 -21.31 -0.56
C SER A 226 -4.23 -22.44 -0.50
N GLY A 227 -3.27 -22.35 0.42
CA GLY A 227 -2.19 -23.33 0.55
C GLY A 227 -0.95 -22.82 1.29
N GLU A 228 0.07 -23.67 1.39
CA GLU A 228 1.38 -23.37 1.99
C GLU A 228 2.46 -23.25 0.92
N ILE A 229 3.29 -22.21 1.02
CA ILE A 229 4.51 -22.01 0.22
C ILE A 229 5.71 -22.04 1.16
N ARG A 230 6.67 -22.93 0.89
CA ARG A 230 7.97 -22.97 1.58
C ARG A 230 9.02 -22.25 0.72
N LEU A 231 9.63 -21.24 1.32
CA LEU A 231 10.70 -20.42 0.78
C LEU A 231 12.00 -20.66 1.54
N VAL A 232 13.13 -20.45 0.87
CA VAL A 232 14.41 -20.13 1.49
C VAL A 232 14.74 -18.67 1.23
N LEU A 233 15.07 -17.95 2.30
CA LEU A 233 15.46 -16.55 2.30
C LEU A 233 16.99 -16.48 2.42
N HIS A 234 17.66 -15.78 1.50
CA HIS A 234 19.12 -15.62 1.52
C HIS A 234 19.54 -14.36 0.76
N GLY A 235 20.35 -13.50 1.41
CA GLY A 235 20.87 -12.26 0.81
C GLY A 235 19.78 -11.34 0.22
N GLY A 236 18.67 -11.17 0.95
CA GLY A 236 17.53 -10.35 0.54
C GLY A 236 16.65 -10.94 -0.58
N ARG A 237 16.91 -12.17 -1.04
CA ARG A 237 16.08 -12.89 -2.01
C ARG A 237 15.31 -14.04 -1.37
N ALA A 238 14.17 -14.39 -1.95
CA ALA A 238 13.40 -15.58 -1.64
C ALA A 238 13.40 -16.55 -2.83
N THR A 239 13.55 -17.84 -2.56
CA THR A 239 13.46 -18.92 -3.55
C THR A 239 12.52 -20.01 -3.06
N THR A 240 11.59 -20.45 -3.90
CA THR A 240 10.60 -21.49 -3.55
C THR A 240 11.22 -22.88 -3.57
N GLU A 241 11.12 -23.59 -2.45
CA GLU A 241 11.59 -24.99 -2.26
C GLU A 241 10.43 -25.99 -2.28
N GLY A 242 9.21 -25.58 -1.94
CA GLY A 242 8.06 -26.47 -1.90
C GLY A 242 6.73 -25.74 -1.87
N ILE A 243 5.70 -26.39 -2.43
CA ILE A 243 4.35 -25.86 -2.54
C ILE A 243 3.35 -26.94 -2.14
N ARG A 244 2.33 -26.57 -1.37
CA ARG A 244 1.20 -27.43 -1.00
C ARG A 244 -0.12 -26.66 -1.07
N ALA A 245 -0.84 -26.77 -2.18
CA ALA A 245 -2.21 -26.27 -2.26
C ALA A 245 -3.16 -27.06 -1.37
N ALA A 246 -4.19 -26.38 -0.85
CA ALA A 246 -5.31 -26.98 -0.15
C ALA A 246 -6.42 -27.37 -1.16
N VAL A 247 -6.16 -28.42 -1.94
CA VAL A 247 -7.08 -28.99 -2.96
C VAL A 247 -8.00 -30.05 -2.34
#